data_AF-A0A8S2FP98-F1
#
_entry.id   AF-A0A8S2FP98-F1
#
_cell.length_a   1.000
_cell.length_b   1.000
_cell.length_c   1.000
_cell.angle_alpha   90.00
_cell.angle_beta   90.00
_cell.angle_gamma   90.00
#
_symmetry.space_group_name_H-M   'P 1'
#
loop_
_entity.id
_entity.type
_entity.pdbx_description
1 polymer ?
#
loop_
_entity_poly.entity_id
_entity_poly.type
_entity_poly.pdbx_seq_one_letter_code
_entity_poly.pdbx_strand_id
1 'polypeptide(L)'
;FITKDIWYQCKNDKQLEETMKSKLKQFVQLRYFTPKEIANLHCFPVDYKFPQQITVKQCYQLLGNSLNVFVVALLIRGFFDDSLF
;
A
#
# COMPACT_ATOMS: atom_id res chain seq x y z
N PHE A 1 10.64 15.13 -2.62
CA PHE A 1 10.45 14.61 -3.99
C PHE A 1 11.53 13.58 -4.27
N ILE A 2 11.27 12.32 -3.93
CA ILE A 2 12.13 11.19 -4.32
C ILE A 2 11.80 10.98 -5.80
N THR A 3 12.63 11.59 -6.66
CA THR A 3 12.35 11.75 -8.09
C THR A 3 12.33 10.40 -8.79
N LYS A 4 11.56 10.33 -9.87
CA LYS A 4 11.39 9.21 -10.80
C LYS A 4 12.67 8.39 -11.05
N ASP A 5 13.84 9.01 -10.99
CA ASP A 5 15.16 8.42 -11.23
C ASP A 5 15.44 7.20 -10.33
N ILE A 6 15.13 7.30 -9.03
CA ILE A 6 15.34 6.19 -8.08
C ILE A 6 14.38 5.03 -8.42
N TRP A 7 13.14 5.35 -8.77
CA TRP A 7 12.15 4.33 -9.15
C TRP A 7 12.50 3.65 -10.48
N TYR A 8 13.00 4.39 -11.47
CA TYR A 8 13.45 3.83 -12.75
C TYR A 8 14.71 2.99 -12.61
N GLN A 9 15.65 3.38 -11.75
CA GLN A 9 16.85 2.59 -11.46
C GLN A 9 16.50 1.25 -10.80
N CYS A 10 15.65 1.25 -9.76
CA CYS A 10 15.19 0.00 -9.15
C CYS A 10 14.38 -0.88 -10.10
N LYS A 11 13.65 -0.30 -11.05
CA LYS A 11 12.82 -1.05 -12.02
C LYS A 11 13.63 -1.80 -13.08
N ASN A 12 14.84 -1.33 -13.41
CA ASN A 12 15.69 -1.93 -14.44
C ASN A 12 16.86 -2.75 -13.88
N ASP A 13 16.99 -2.83 -12.55
CA ASP A 13 18.03 -3.62 -11.91
C ASP A 13 17.65 -5.10 -11.89
N LYS A 14 17.92 -5.77 -13.01
CA LYS A 14 17.74 -7.23 -13.16
C LYS A 14 18.52 -8.02 -12.12
N GLN A 15 19.67 -7.50 -11.68
CA GLN A 15 20.52 -8.19 -10.72
C GLN A 15 19.93 -8.13 -9.30
N LEU A 16 19.33 -7.01 -8.92
CA LEU A 16 18.54 -6.88 -7.70
C LEU A 16 17.32 -7.81 -7.75
N GLU A 17 16.60 -7.85 -8.87
CA GLU A 17 15.43 -8.73 -9.02
C GLU A 17 15.80 -10.22 -8.88
N GLU A 18 16.87 -10.68 -9.51
CA GLU A 18 17.37 -12.05 -9.42
C GLU A 18 17.86 -12.40 -8.00
N THR A 19 18.58 -11.48 -7.35
CA THR A 19 19.05 -11.64 -5.97
C THR A 19 17.89 -11.68 -4.98
N MET A 20 16.87 -10.83 -5.19
CA MET A 20 15.66 -10.88 -4.38
C MET A 20 14.92 -12.18 -4.61
N LYS A 21 14.71 -12.62 -5.86
CA LYS A 21 14.06 -13.91 -6.17
C LYS A 21 14.80 -15.10 -5.54
N SER A 22 16.14 -15.11 -5.55
CA SER A 22 16.93 -16.20 -4.96
C SER A 22 16.85 -16.22 -3.44
N LYS A 23 16.92 -15.05 -2.77
CA LYS A 23 16.68 -14.94 -1.32
C LYS A 23 15.25 -15.28 -0.94
N LEU A 24 14.28 -14.83 -1.75
CA LEU A 24 12.85 -15.07 -1.56
C LEU A 24 12.49 -16.56 -1.65
N LYS A 25 13.18 -17.34 -2.50
CA LYS A 25 13.05 -18.81 -2.53
C LYS A 25 13.46 -19.51 -1.23
N GLN A 26 14.27 -18.86 -0.38
CA GLN A 26 14.65 -19.40 0.93
C GLN A 26 13.55 -19.18 1.98
N PHE A 27 12.63 -18.23 1.76
CA PHE A 27 11.47 -18.02 2.62
C PHE A 27 10.33 -18.92 2.18
N VAL A 28 9.87 -19.79 3.07
CA VAL A 28 9.12 -20.99 2.70
C VAL A 28 7.69 -20.73 2.19
N GLN A 29 7.08 -19.55 2.36
CA GLN A 29 5.74 -19.26 1.83
C GLN A 29 5.51 -17.77 1.55
N LEU A 30 5.99 -17.29 0.41
CA LEU A 30 5.62 -15.96 -0.05
C LEU A 30 4.17 -15.96 -0.53
N ARG A 31 3.38 -15.04 0.03
CA ARG A 31 2.02 -14.76 -0.42
C ARG A 31 1.82 -13.26 -0.53
N TYR A 32 0.85 -12.87 -1.35
CA TYR A 32 0.34 -11.51 -1.34
C TYR A 32 -0.39 -11.21 -0.03
N PHE A 33 -0.34 -9.94 0.37
CA PHE A 33 -1.26 -9.43 1.38
C PHE A 33 -2.68 -9.49 0.83
N THR A 34 -3.60 -9.98 1.65
CA THR A 34 -5.03 -9.99 1.33
C THR A 34 -5.55 -8.55 1.24
N PRO A 35 -6.68 -8.32 0.54
CA PRO A 35 -7.31 -7.00 0.53
C PRO A 35 -7.60 -6.44 1.93
N LYS A 36 -7.92 -7.31 2.91
CA LYS A 36 -8.14 -6.87 4.29
C LYS A 36 -6.85 -6.41 4.97
N GLU A 37 -5.75 -7.12 4.78
CA GLU A 37 -4.44 -6.71 5.32
C GLU A 37 -4.00 -5.38 4.71
N ILE A 38 -4.20 -5.17 3.41
CA ILE A 38 -3.89 -3.89 2.76
C ILE A 38 -4.80 -2.77 3.28
N ALA A 39 -6.11 -3.02 3.46
CA ALA A 39 -7.01 -2.05 4.06
C ALA A 39 -6.58 -1.65 5.47
N ASN A 40 -6.11 -2.62 6.28
CA ASN A 40 -5.58 -2.35 7.62
C ASN A 40 -4.30 -1.49 7.55
N LEU A 41 -3.40 -1.75 6.59
CA LEU A 41 -2.22 -0.90 6.35
C LEU A 41 -2.59 0.52 5.91
N HIS A 42 -3.70 0.68 5.18
CA HIS A 42 -4.30 1.97 4.84
C HIS A 42 -5.07 2.62 6.01
N CYS A 43 -5.06 2.00 7.20
CA CYS A 43 -5.76 2.46 8.40
C CYS A 43 -7.27 2.57 8.22
N PHE A 44 -7.88 1.77 7.34
CA PHE A 44 -9.33 1.64 7.31
C PHE A 44 -9.86 1.06 8.63
N PRO A 45 -11.12 1.37 9.00
CA PRO A 45 -11.77 0.77 10.17
C PRO A 45 -11.72 -0.77 10.17
N VAL A 46 -11.67 -1.36 11.37
CA VAL A 46 -11.54 -2.83 11.53
C VAL A 46 -12.75 -3.57 10.95
N ASP A 47 -13.92 -2.96 10.99
CA ASP A 47 -15.19 -3.43 10.44
C ASP A 47 -15.36 -3.17 8.93
N TYR A 48 -14.47 -2.40 8.31
CA TYR A 48 -14.49 -2.16 6.86
C TYR A 48 -14.36 -3.47 6.07
N LYS A 49 -15.30 -3.69 5.14
CA LYS A 49 -15.36 -4.86 4.26
C LYS A 49 -15.89 -4.46 2.88
N PHE A 50 -15.38 -5.12 1.85
CA PHE A 50 -15.94 -4.99 0.50
C PHE A 50 -17.27 -5.76 0.40
N PRO A 51 -18.22 -5.29 -0.44
CA PRO A 51 -19.39 -6.06 -0.82
C PRO A 51 -19.00 -7.40 -1.46
N GLN A 52 -19.82 -8.44 -1.28
CA GLN A 52 -19.53 -9.80 -1.78
C GLN A 52 -19.43 -9.89 -3.31
N GLN A 53 -20.00 -8.93 -4.03
CA GLN A 53 -20.01 -8.87 -5.48
C GLN A 53 -18.68 -8.41 -6.08
N ILE A 54 -17.79 -7.82 -5.27
CA ILE A 54 -16.52 -7.28 -5.73
C ILE A 54 -15.45 -8.39 -5.78
N THR A 55 -14.79 -8.50 -6.93
CA THR A 55 -13.71 -9.47 -7.12
C THR A 55 -12.45 -9.04 -6.37
N VAL A 56 -11.61 -10.01 -5.99
CA VAL A 56 -10.32 -9.74 -5.33
C VAL A 56 -9.44 -8.78 -6.13
N LYS A 57 -9.45 -8.89 -7.47
CA LYS A 57 -8.70 -7.99 -8.37
C LYS A 57 -9.21 -6.55 -8.26
N GLN A 58 -10.53 -6.35 -8.24
CA GLN A 58 -11.14 -5.04 -8.05
C GLN A 58 -10.81 -4.47 -6.66
N CYS A 59 -10.79 -5.30 -5.60
CA CYS A 59 -10.37 -4.85 -4.28
C CYS A 59 -8.94 -4.30 -4.29
N TYR A 60 -7.98 -4.99 -4.94
CA TYR A 60 -6.61 -4.49 -5.06
C TYR A 60 -6.54 -3.18 -5.85
N GLN A 61 -7.31 -3.04 -6.92
CA GLN A 61 -7.37 -1.79 -7.70
C GLN A 61 -7.93 -0.64 -6.86
N LEU A 62 -9.02 -0.88 -6.13
CA LEU A 62 -9.65 0.13 -5.26
C LEU A 62 -8.71 0.56 -4.13
N LEU A 63 -8.08 -0.39 -3.44
CA LEU A 63 -7.13 -0.10 -2.36
C LEU A 63 -5.88 0.60 -2.88
N GLY A 64 -5.34 0.17 -4.02
CA GLY A 64 -4.17 0.79 -4.64
C GLY A 64 -4.42 2.23 -5.10
N ASN A 65 -5.66 2.57 -5.44
CA ASN A 65 -6.09 3.93 -5.76
C ASN A 65 -6.55 4.73 -4.53
N SER A 66 -6.63 4.10 -3.36
CA SER A 66 -7.09 4.74 -2.14
C SER A 66 -5.95 5.47 -1.42
N LEU A 67 -6.31 6.22 -0.39
CA LEU A 67 -5.38 6.95 0.47
C LEU A 67 -5.25 6.27 1.83
N ASN A 68 -4.22 6.61 2.58
CA ASN A 68 -4.11 6.20 3.98
C ASN A 68 -5.02 7.10 4.83
N VAL A 69 -6.01 6.49 5.50
CA VAL A 69 -7.05 7.18 6.27
C VAL A 69 -6.45 7.98 7.42
N PHE A 70 -5.42 7.46 8.09
CA PHE A 70 -4.78 8.14 9.21
C PHE A 70 -4.09 9.43 8.77
N VAL A 71 -3.36 9.40 7.66
CA VAL A 71 -2.70 10.59 7.10
C VAL A 71 -3.73 11.66 6.74
N VAL A 72 -4.82 11.27 6.05
CA VAL A 72 -5.89 12.20 5.68
C VAL A 72 -6.56 12.79 6.92
N ALA A 73 -6.80 11.99 7.97
CA ALA A 73 -7.36 12.48 9.22
C ALA A 73 -6.48 13.54 9.89
N LEU A 74 -5.14 13.37 9.87
CA LEU A 74 -4.22 14.38 10.40
C LEU A 74 -4.23 15.67 9.58
N LEU A 75 -4.30 15.57 8.24
CA LEU A 75 -4.40 16.74 7.36
C LEU A 75 -5.70 17.51 7.59
N ILE A 76 -6.82 16.80 7.69
CA ILE A 76 -8.13 17.39 7.99
C ILE A 76 -8.09 18.07 9.36
N ARG A 77 -7.56 17.40 10.38
CA ARG A 77 -7.42 17.99 11.71
C ARG A 77 -6.57 19.26 11.67
N GLY A 78 -5.40 19.22 11.02
CA GLY A 78 -4.54 20.40 10.89
C GLY A 78 -5.16 21.52 10.06
N PHE A 79 -6.07 21.21 9.14
CA PHE A 79 -6.83 22.21 8.38
C PHE A 79 -7.91 22.90 9.23
N PHE A 80 -8.53 22.17 10.17
CA PHE A 80 -9.60 22.70 11.03
C PHE A 80 -9.12 23.26 12.38
N ASP A 81 -7.94 22.82 12.87
CA ASP A 81 -7.25 23.43 14.00
C ASP A 81 -6.41 24.61 13.47
N ASP A 82 -7.03 25.80 13.33
CA ASP A 82 -6.34 27.07 12.99
C ASP A 82 -5.20 27.43 13.97
N SER A 83 -5.13 26.76 15.13
CA SER A 83 -4.12 26.99 16.18
C SER A 83 -2.79 26.24 16.00
N LEU A 84 -2.63 25.46 14.92
CA LEU A 84 -1.38 24.74 14.62
C LEU A 84 -0.46 25.48 13.60
N PHE A 85 -0.81 26.72 13.23
CA PHE A 85 0.03 27.65 12.48
C PHE A 85 0.12 29.02 13.18
#